data_AF-A4J837-F1
#
_entry.id   AF-A4J837-F1
#
_cell.length_a   1.000
_cell.length_b   1.000
_cell.length_c   1.000
_cell.angle_alpha   90.00
_cell.angle_beta   90.00
_cell.angle_gamma   90.00
#
_symmetry.space_group_name_H-M   'P 1'
#
loop_
_entity.id
_entity.type
_entity.pdbx_description
1 polymer ?
#
loop_
_entity_poly.entity_id
_entity_poly.type
_entity_poly.pdbx_seq_one_letter_code
_entity_poly.pdbx_strand_id
1 'polypeptide(L)'
;MKKYALLFIIILSFLFTGCNGNVNTKEQQPKAAAKETVKATLYFANEQADALLPVEREISKSSDMVVSLVNELNNPGKYAPILPNGTKLIDYKTQGDTLTLNFNKDFANLQGTTGETLAINALVNTLTELPQYKKVRLLVEGKPLETGHAIYDQPLERNESIIQK
;
A
#
# COMPACT_ATOMS: atom_id res chain seq x y z
N MET A 1 -12.39 28.51 -61.28
CA MET A 1 -13.81 28.37 -60.90
C MET A 1 -14.03 29.10 -59.58
N LYS A 2 -14.95 30.09 -59.60
CA LYS A 2 -15.67 30.78 -58.49
C LYS A 2 -14.87 31.13 -57.23
N LYS A 3 -14.36 32.35 -57.05
CA LYS A 3 -15.06 33.64 -56.79
C LYS A 3 -16.07 33.52 -55.64
N TYR A 4 -15.75 34.03 -54.44
CA TYR A 4 -16.62 34.89 -53.63
C TYR A 4 -15.75 35.73 -52.69
N ALA A 5 -15.63 37.00 -53.08
CA ALA A 5 -15.07 38.10 -52.31
C ALA A 5 -16.25 38.98 -51.84
N LEU A 6 -16.02 39.72 -50.75
CA LEU A 6 -16.79 40.91 -50.31
C LEU A 6 -18.25 40.66 -49.89
N LEU A 7 -18.92 41.41 -49.00
CA LEU A 7 -18.63 42.40 -47.95
C LEU A 7 -20.05 42.88 -47.48
N PHE A 8 -20.13 43.47 -46.29
CA PHE A 8 -21.03 44.58 -45.91
C PHE A 8 -22.45 44.36 -45.32
N ILE A 9 -22.67 45.11 -44.21
CA ILE A 9 -23.89 45.79 -43.70
C ILE A 9 -24.79 44.96 -42.77
N ILE A 10 -24.67 45.08 -41.43
CA ILE A 10 -25.27 46.10 -40.52
C ILE A 10 -26.80 46.18 -40.62
N ILE A 11 -27.51 45.87 -39.54
CA ILE A 11 -28.77 46.45 -39.01
C ILE A 11 -29.11 45.59 -37.76
N LEU A 12 -28.82 46.01 -36.52
CA LEU A 12 -29.49 47.02 -35.69
C LEU A 12 -30.96 46.66 -35.33
N SER A 13 -31.13 46.32 -34.03
CA SER A 13 -32.32 46.42 -33.17
C SER A 13 -33.56 45.56 -33.44
N PHE A 14 -34.00 44.80 -32.42
CA PHE A 14 -35.36 44.75 -31.81
C PHE A 14 -35.33 43.64 -30.74
N LEU A 15 -35.07 43.98 -29.46
CA LEU A 15 -36.04 44.14 -28.36
C LEU A 15 -36.83 42.86 -27.97
N PHE A 16 -36.58 42.46 -26.73
CA PHE A 16 -37.43 41.73 -25.76
C PHE A 16 -38.39 40.65 -26.26
N THR A 17 -38.20 39.43 -25.76
CA THR A 17 -39.17 38.80 -24.84
C THR A 17 -38.45 37.75 -23.99
N GLY A 18 -38.56 37.84 -22.67
CA GLY A 18 -37.98 36.86 -21.76
C GLY A 18 -38.83 35.60 -21.62
N CYS A 19 -38.25 34.58 -20.99
CA CYS A 19 -39.01 33.64 -20.16
C CYS A 19 -38.12 33.09 -19.03
N ASN A 20 -38.75 33.05 -17.88
CA ASN A 20 -38.29 32.60 -16.57
C ASN A 20 -37.89 31.11 -16.63
N GLY A 21 -36.65 30.80 -16.22
CA GLY A 21 -36.12 29.45 -16.18
C GLY A 21 -35.16 29.34 -15.01
N ASN A 22 -35.59 28.60 -13.99
CA ASN A 22 -34.89 28.36 -12.73
C ASN A 22 -33.59 27.57 -13.01
N VAL A 23 -32.47 28.25 -13.25
CA VAL A 23 -31.17 27.57 -13.42
C VAL A 23 -30.41 27.67 -12.10
N ASN A 24 -30.65 26.65 -11.25
CA ASN A 24 -29.70 26.26 -10.23
C ASN A 24 -28.41 25.83 -10.95
N THR A 25 -27.55 26.79 -11.24
CA THR A 25 -26.18 26.52 -11.67
C THR A 25 -25.43 26.08 -10.43
N LYS A 26 -25.55 24.79 -10.08
CA LYS A 26 -24.49 24.13 -9.32
C LYS A 26 -23.26 24.15 -10.22
N GLU A 27 -22.32 25.03 -9.88
CA GLU A 27 -20.93 24.87 -10.28
C GLU A 27 -20.52 23.44 -9.92
N GLN A 28 -20.45 22.56 -10.93
CA GLN A 28 -19.79 21.27 -10.79
C GLN A 28 -18.29 21.55 -10.78
N GLN A 29 -17.79 21.78 -9.57
CA GLN A 29 -16.39 21.61 -9.21
C GLN A 29 -15.96 20.19 -9.65
N PRO A 30 -14.80 20.01 -10.30
CA PRO A 30 -14.31 18.68 -10.65
C PRO A 30 -14.22 17.83 -9.38
N LYS A 31 -15.13 16.86 -9.23
CA LYS A 31 -15.06 15.85 -8.17
C LYS A 31 -13.80 15.05 -8.43
N ALA A 32 -12.73 15.36 -7.69
CA ALA A 32 -11.53 14.54 -7.65
C ALA A 32 -11.98 13.08 -7.48
N ALA A 33 -11.57 12.20 -8.41
CA ALA A 33 -11.90 10.80 -8.34
C ALA A 33 -11.46 10.28 -6.97
N ALA A 34 -12.42 9.85 -6.15
CA ALA A 34 -12.12 9.23 -4.87
C ALA A 34 -11.27 8.00 -5.16
N LYS A 35 -10.03 7.97 -4.66
CA LYS A 35 -9.16 6.80 -4.76
C LYS A 35 -9.88 5.64 -4.09
N GLU A 36 -10.11 4.55 -4.82
CA GLU A 36 -10.66 3.32 -4.22
C GLU A 36 -9.72 2.86 -3.09
N THR A 37 -10.28 2.51 -1.94
CA THR A 37 -9.55 1.96 -0.79
C THR A 37 -9.98 0.53 -0.52
N VAL A 38 -9.10 -0.23 0.12
CA VAL A 38 -9.36 -1.58 0.63
C VAL A 38 -8.92 -1.67 2.09
N LYS A 39 -9.62 -2.50 2.87
CA LYS A 39 -9.19 -2.83 4.23
C LYS A 39 -8.08 -3.87 4.17
N ALA A 40 -7.01 -3.62 4.91
CA ALA A 40 -5.89 -4.54 5.09
C ALA A 40 -5.59 -4.69 6.58
N THR A 41 -5.26 -5.91 7.00
CA THR A 41 -4.77 -6.20 8.35
C THR A 41 -3.25 -6.19 8.34
N LEU A 42 -2.66 -5.36 9.21
CA LEU A 42 -1.23 -5.29 9.44
C LEU A 42 -0.91 -5.71 10.86
N TYR A 43 0.26 -6.29 11.06
CA TYR A 43 0.71 -6.75 12.36
C TYR A 43 1.83 -5.86 12.89
N PHE A 44 1.64 -5.30 14.08
CA PHE A 44 2.65 -4.50 14.79
C PHE A 44 2.89 -5.11 16.18
N ALA A 45 4.00 -4.77 16.83
CA ALA A 45 4.19 -5.16 18.22
C ALA A 45 3.13 -4.50 19.12
N ASN A 46 2.63 -5.25 20.10
CA ASN A 46 1.83 -4.69 21.19
C ASN A 46 2.70 -3.83 22.14
N GLU A 47 2.08 -3.16 23.10
CA GLU A 47 2.78 -2.26 24.03
C GLU A 47 3.83 -2.97 24.90
N GLN A 48 3.62 -4.26 25.19
CA GLN A 48 4.50 -5.11 25.99
C GLN A 48 5.66 -5.71 25.18
N ALA A 49 5.63 -5.58 23.85
CA ALA A 49 6.60 -6.17 22.92
C ALA A 49 6.77 -7.69 23.09
N ASP A 50 5.67 -8.41 23.35
CA ASP A 50 5.65 -9.87 23.49
C ASP A 50 4.67 -10.56 22.53
N ALA A 51 3.82 -9.81 21.84
CA ALA A 51 2.87 -10.32 20.86
C ALA A 51 2.65 -9.34 19.69
N LEU A 52 2.04 -9.85 18.63
CA LEU A 52 1.59 -9.07 17.48
C LEU A 52 0.13 -8.65 17.63
N LEU A 53 -0.10 -7.35 17.58
CA LEU A 53 -1.41 -6.73 17.53
C LEU A 53 -1.86 -6.62 16.05
N PRO A 54 -3.00 -7.22 15.67
CA PRO A 54 -3.62 -6.98 14.36
C PRO A 54 -4.21 -5.57 14.30
N VAL A 55 -3.94 -4.85 13.22
CA VAL A 55 -4.38 -3.47 12.99
C VAL A 55 -5.01 -3.38 11.61
N GLU A 56 -6.32 -3.11 11.57
CA GLU A 56 -6.99 -2.79 10.31
C GLU A 56 -6.62 -1.37 9.84
N ARG A 57 -6.24 -1.24 8.56
CA ARG A 57 -6.08 0.05 7.88
C ARG A 57 -6.85 0.06 6.57
N GLU A 58 -7.38 1.23 6.23
CA GLU A 58 -7.80 1.51 4.87
C GLU A 58 -6.59 1.99 4.07
N ILE A 59 -6.21 1.21 3.07
CA ILE A 59 -5.08 1.53 2.20
C ILE A 59 -5.58 1.76 0.79
N SER A 60 -4.90 2.62 0.02
CA SER A 60 -5.27 2.86 -1.37
C SER A 60 -5.19 1.54 -2.13
N LYS A 61 -6.25 1.18 -2.84
CA LYS A 61 -6.25 0.02 -3.70
C LYS A 61 -5.20 0.24 -4.79
N SER A 62 -4.24 -0.67 -4.87
CA SER A 62 -3.17 -0.61 -5.83
C SER A 62 -3.15 -1.88 -6.68
N SER A 63 -2.44 -1.82 -7.80
CA SER A 63 -2.17 -3.01 -8.62
C SER A 63 -1.21 -3.98 -7.92
N ASP A 64 -0.48 -3.52 -6.91
CA ASP A 64 0.54 -4.28 -6.20
C ASP A 64 0.33 -4.17 -4.68
N MET A 65 -0.51 -5.08 -4.19
CA MET A 65 -0.83 -5.16 -2.77
C MET A 65 0.38 -5.58 -1.93
N VAL A 66 1.33 -6.36 -2.46
CA VAL A 66 2.53 -6.78 -1.72
C VAL A 66 3.38 -5.57 -1.36
N VAL A 67 3.72 -4.75 -2.37
CA VAL A 67 4.49 -3.52 -2.16
C VAL A 67 3.75 -2.56 -1.23
N SER A 68 2.42 -2.45 -1.38
CA SER A 68 1.61 -1.57 -0.55
C SER A 68 1.64 -1.98 0.93
N LEU A 69 1.49 -3.26 1.23
CA LEU A 69 1.54 -3.78 2.60
C LEU A 69 2.92 -3.61 3.24
N VAL A 70 4.01 -3.86 2.50
CA VAL A 70 5.37 -3.62 3.00
C VAL A 70 5.61 -2.15 3.31
N ASN A 71 5.13 -1.24 2.45
CA ASN A 71 5.24 0.20 2.69
C ASN A 71 4.45 0.64 3.93
N GLU A 72 3.28 0.05 4.15
CA GLU A 72 2.45 0.33 5.32
C GLU A 72 3.09 -0.20 6.63
N LEU A 73 3.80 -1.33 6.59
CA LEU A 73 4.62 -1.79 7.73
C LEU A 73 5.80 -0.85 8.02
N ASN A 74 6.39 -0.25 7.00
CA ASN A 74 7.40 0.80 7.14
C ASN A 74 6.82 2.14 7.65
N ASN A 75 5.50 2.30 7.64
CA ASN A 75 4.81 3.50 8.12
C ASN A 75 3.96 3.17 9.37
N PRO A 76 4.58 3.00 10.55
CA PRO A 76 3.88 2.50 11.73
C PRO A 76 2.88 3.50 12.33
N GLY A 77 2.91 4.78 11.94
CA GLY A 77 2.00 5.80 12.48
C GLY A 77 2.19 5.95 13.99
N LYS A 78 1.17 5.60 14.77
CA LYS A 78 1.20 5.65 16.25
C LYS A 78 1.83 4.40 16.90
N TYR A 79 2.06 3.34 16.13
CA TYR A 79 2.63 2.08 16.64
C TYR A 79 4.15 2.16 16.67
N ALA A 80 4.80 1.26 17.42
CA ALA A 80 6.24 1.14 17.37
C ALA A 80 6.70 0.68 15.97
N PRO A 81 7.80 1.22 15.42
CA PRO A 81 8.41 0.72 14.20
C PRO A 81 8.75 -0.77 14.34
N ILE A 82 8.23 -1.58 13.42
CA ILE A 82 8.40 -3.04 13.46
C ILE A 82 9.50 -3.53 12.51
N LEU A 83 9.78 -2.78 11.45
CA LEU A 83 10.89 -3.04 10.54
C LEU A 83 12.08 -2.12 10.85
N PRO A 84 13.34 -2.57 10.66
CA PRO A 84 14.50 -1.72 10.83
C PRO A 84 14.45 -0.46 9.96
N ASN A 85 14.98 0.64 10.49
CA ASN A 85 15.10 1.88 9.72
C ASN A 85 15.95 1.66 8.46
N GLY A 86 15.48 2.18 7.33
CA GLY A 86 16.14 2.01 6.04
C GLY A 86 15.70 0.77 5.26
N THR A 87 14.85 -0.09 5.83
CA THR A 87 14.32 -1.28 5.14
C THR A 87 13.63 -0.89 3.84
N LYS A 88 14.09 -1.49 2.73
CA LYS A 88 13.52 -1.31 1.39
C LYS A 88 13.36 -2.66 0.73
N LEU A 89 12.18 -2.90 0.18
CA LEU A 89 11.94 -4.01 -0.74
C LEU A 89 12.60 -3.67 -2.09
N ILE A 90 13.55 -4.50 -2.51
CA ILE A 90 14.23 -4.37 -3.81
C ILE A 90 13.34 -4.98 -4.90
N ASP A 91 12.93 -6.22 -4.68
CA ASP A 91 12.07 -6.99 -5.59
C ASP A 91 11.33 -8.08 -4.81
N TYR A 92 10.37 -8.72 -5.48
CA TYR A 92 9.79 -9.96 -5.00
C TYR A 92 9.40 -10.85 -6.18
N LYS A 93 9.22 -12.14 -5.92
CA LYS A 93 8.71 -13.13 -6.87
C LYS A 93 7.70 -14.05 -6.21
N THR A 94 6.78 -14.56 -7.00
CA THR A 94 5.80 -15.57 -6.59
C THR A 94 6.09 -16.89 -7.27
N GLN A 95 6.10 -17.98 -6.50
CA GLN A 95 6.16 -19.35 -7.01
C GLN A 95 5.15 -20.21 -6.25
N GLY A 96 4.06 -20.58 -6.92
CA GLY A 96 2.93 -21.25 -6.26
C GLY A 96 2.32 -20.36 -5.18
N ASP A 97 2.22 -20.88 -3.96
CA ASP A 97 1.72 -20.17 -2.76
C ASP A 97 2.82 -19.46 -1.96
N THR A 98 4.06 -19.47 -2.46
CA THR A 98 5.22 -18.91 -1.78
C THR A 98 5.62 -17.56 -2.37
N LEU A 99 5.64 -16.54 -1.53
CA LEU A 99 6.09 -15.19 -1.84
C LEU A 99 7.55 -15.01 -1.38
N THR A 100 8.49 -14.82 -2.30
CA THR A 100 9.89 -14.53 -1.95
C THR A 100 10.15 -13.04 -2.07
N LEU A 101 10.54 -12.38 -0.98
CA LEU A 101 10.86 -10.96 -0.94
C LEU A 101 12.37 -10.76 -0.77
N ASN A 102 12.94 -9.87 -1.57
CA ASN A 102 14.34 -9.47 -1.51
C ASN A 102 14.45 -8.04 -0.98
N PHE A 103 15.07 -7.88 0.17
CA PHE A 103 15.27 -6.59 0.82
C PHE A 103 16.70 -6.10 0.68
N ASN A 104 16.90 -4.81 0.94
CA ASN A 104 18.23 -4.26 1.15
C ASN A 104 18.84 -4.74 2.47
N LYS A 105 20.15 -4.52 2.61
CA LYS A 105 20.92 -4.88 3.83
C LYS A 105 20.31 -4.38 5.15
N ASP A 106 19.58 -3.27 5.13
CA ASP A 106 19.06 -2.64 6.37
C ASP A 106 18.01 -3.52 7.06
N PHE A 107 17.29 -4.35 6.30
CA PHE A 107 16.32 -5.30 6.86
C PHE A 107 16.95 -6.31 7.82
N ALA A 108 18.24 -6.65 7.65
CA ALA A 108 18.95 -7.57 8.54
C ALA A 108 19.31 -6.95 9.91
N ASN A 109 19.15 -5.63 10.08
CA ASN A 109 19.48 -4.92 11.34
C ASN A 109 18.40 -5.09 12.42
N LEU A 110 17.97 -6.33 12.65
CA LEU A 110 16.96 -6.70 13.63
C LEU A 110 17.51 -6.63 15.06
N GLN A 111 16.71 -6.11 15.99
CA GLN A 111 17.15 -5.79 17.35
C GLN A 111 16.79 -6.90 18.34
N GLY A 112 17.80 -7.68 18.76
CA GLY A 112 17.64 -8.77 19.73
C GLY A 112 16.72 -9.91 19.24
N THR A 113 16.64 -10.99 20.00
CA THR A 113 15.84 -12.17 19.60
C THR A 113 14.34 -11.86 19.54
N THR A 114 13.82 -11.07 20.48
CA THR A 114 12.40 -10.71 20.51
C THR A 114 12.03 -9.79 19.35
N GLY A 115 12.83 -8.74 19.10
CA GLY A 115 12.55 -7.81 18.00
C GLY A 115 12.66 -8.48 16.63
N GLU A 116 13.63 -9.37 16.45
CA GLU A 116 13.75 -10.23 15.27
C GLU A 116 12.50 -11.10 15.07
N THR A 117 12.06 -11.79 16.12
CA THR A 117 10.86 -12.64 16.08
C THR A 117 9.63 -11.83 15.71
N LEU A 118 9.41 -10.67 16.35
CA LEU A 118 8.25 -9.83 16.08
C LEU A 118 8.29 -9.24 14.66
N ALA A 119 9.44 -8.74 14.21
CA ALA A 119 9.58 -8.15 12.87
C ALA A 119 9.30 -9.15 11.75
N ILE A 120 9.89 -10.35 11.86
CA ILE A 120 9.71 -11.41 10.86
C ILE A 120 8.25 -11.87 10.85
N ASN A 121 7.68 -12.20 12.01
CA ASN A 121 6.29 -12.67 12.06
C ASN A 121 5.29 -11.56 11.68
N ALA A 122 5.57 -10.29 11.96
CA ALA A 122 4.74 -9.17 11.52
C ALA A 122 4.66 -9.11 9.99
N LEU A 123 5.81 -9.22 9.31
CA LEU A 123 5.87 -9.23 7.85
C LEU A 123 5.17 -10.46 7.26
N VAL A 124 5.49 -11.66 7.79
CA VAL A 124 4.93 -12.93 7.30
C VAL A 124 3.41 -12.96 7.50
N ASN A 125 2.91 -12.62 8.69
CA ASN A 125 1.48 -12.65 8.98
C ASN A 125 0.72 -11.61 8.14
N THR A 126 1.26 -10.40 7.96
CA THR A 126 0.65 -9.35 7.12
C THR A 126 0.53 -9.81 5.66
N LEU A 127 1.58 -10.40 5.09
CA LEU A 127 1.58 -10.82 3.69
C LEU A 127 0.73 -12.07 3.44
N THR A 128 0.56 -12.92 4.45
CA THR A 128 -0.31 -14.11 4.38
C THR A 128 -1.79 -13.84 4.64
N GLU A 129 -2.17 -12.58 4.95
CA GLU A 129 -3.57 -12.11 4.81
C GLU A 129 -4.04 -12.16 3.36
N LEU A 130 -3.10 -12.05 2.40
CA LEU A 130 -3.40 -12.26 1.00
C LEU A 130 -3.61 -13.76 0.76
N PRO A 131 -4.83 -14.22 0.42
CA PRO A 131 -5.20 -15.63 0.51
C PRO A 131 -4.41 -16.54 -0.44
N GLN A 132 -3.84 -15.99 -1.51
CA GLN A 132 -2.99 -16.70 -2.46
C GLN A 132 -1.60 -17.06 -1.90
N TYR A 133 -1.17 -16.43 -0.81
CA TYR A 133 0.12 -16.69 -0.18
C TYR A 133 -0.06 -17.46 1.12
N LYS A 134 0.69 -18.56 1.27
CA LYS A 134 0.76 -19.35 2.50
C LYS A 134 2.13 -19.29 3.15
N LYS A 135 3.16 -18.99 2.35
CA LYS A 135 4.54 -18.95 2.79
C LYS A 135 5.24 -17.70 2.30
N VAL A 136 6.18 -17.22 3.10
CA VAL A 136 7.02 -16.06 2.79
C VAL A 136 8.48 -16.46 2.95
N ARG A 137 9.27 -16.28 1.89
CA ARG A 137 10.72 -16.43 1.94
C ARG A 137 11.39 -15.06 1.98
N LEU A 138 12.34 -14.90 2.89
CA LEU A 138 13.03 -13.63 3.11
C LEU A 138 14.46 -13.70 2.61
N LEU A 139 14.81 -12.76 1.74
CA LEU A 139 16.15 -12.58 1.22
C LEU A 139 16.65 -11.17 1.55
N VAL A 140 17.96 -11.04 1.70
CA VAL A 140 18.69 -9.77 1.78
C VAL A 140 19.78 -9.78 0.72
N GLU A 141 19.75 -8.82 -0.19
CA GLU A 141 20.70 -8.72 -1.31
C GLU A 141 20.85 -10.04 -2.09
N GLY A 142 19.71 -10.72 -2.33
CA GLY A 142 19.63 -11.97 -3.08
C GLY A 142 20.02 -13.24 -2.33
N LYS A 143 20.43 -13.14 -1.06
CA LYS A 143 20.81 -14.28 -0.20
C LYS A 143 19.74 -14.54 0.87
N PRO A 144 19.63 -15.76 1.42
CA PRO A 144 18.81 -16.00 2.61
C PRO A 144 19.05 -14.93 3.68
N LEU A 145 18.00 -14.49 4.36
CA LEU A 145 18.15 -13.60 5.50
C LEU A 145 19.00 -14.30 6.56
N GLU A 146 20.11 -13.67 6.93
CA GLU A 146 20.97 -14.08 8.04
C GLU A 146 20.94 -12.99 9.10
N THR A 147 20.74 -13.38 10.34
CA THR A 147 20.73 -12.51 11.51
C THR A 147 21.85 -12.92 12.48
N GLY A 148 21.98 -12.21 13.59
CA GLY A 148 22.87 -12.61 14.67
C GLY A 148 22.44 -13.91 15.39
N HIS A 149 21.23 -14.40 15.15
CA HIS A 149 20.64 -15.54 15.88
C HIS A 149 20.31 -16.74 14.98
N ALA A 150 19.97 -16.50 13.71
CA ALA A 150 19.48 -17.55 12.82
C ALA A 150 19.77 -17.27 11.34
N ILE A 151 19.72 -18.33 10.55
CA ILE A 151 19.69 -18.29 9.08
C ILE A 151 18.30 -18.72 8.64
N TYR A 152 17.63 -17.87 7.87
CA TYR A 152 16.28 -18.08 7.35
C TYR A 152 16.35 -18.55 5.90
N ASP A 153 16.74 -19.80 5.70
CA ASP A 153 16.93 -20.40 4.37
C ASP A 153 15.66 -21.04 3.78
N GLN A 154 14.67 -21.35 4.64
CA GLN A 154 13.38 -21.92 4.27
C GLN A 154 12.24 -20.87 4.25
N PRO A 155 11.19 -21.08 3.43
CA PRO A 155 9.96 -20.28 3.51
C PRO A 155 9.29 -20.42 4.88
N LEU A 156 8.79 -19.29 5.40
CA LEU A 156 8.13 -19.16 6.69
C LEU A 156 6.61 -19.13 6.50
N GLU A 157 5.91 -19.82 7.38
CA GLU A 157 4.44 -19.81 7.44
C GLU A 157 3.95 -18.82 8.49
N ARG A 158 2.67 -18.45 8.37
CA ARG A 158 1.97 -17.63 9.36
C ARG A 158 2.05 -18.25 10.74
N ASN A 159 2.32 -17.43 11.75
CA ASN A 159 2.37 -17.85 13.15
C ASN A 159 1.21 -17.25 13.94
N GLU A 160 0.19 -18.06 14.23
CA GLU A 160 -0.98 -17.66 15.02
C GLU A 160 -0.67 -17.54 16.53
N SER A 161 0.37 -18.23 17.01
CA SER A 161 0.65 -18.31 18.46
C SER A 161 1.18 -17.01 19.05
N ILE A 162 1.72 -16.13 18.21
CA ILE A 162 2.25 -14.82 18.62
C ILE A 162 1.23 -13.68 18.43
N ILE A 163 0.05 -13.96 17.87
CA ILE A 163 -0.98 -12.94 17.69
C ILE A 163 -1.72 -12.73 19.01
N GLN A 164 -1.82 -11.47 19.42
CA GLN A 164 -2.61 -11.07 20.57
C GLN A 164 -4.09 -11.40 20.33
N LYS A 165 -4.68 -12.15 21.26
CA LYS A 165 -6.09 -12.56 21.24
C LYS A 165 -7.01 -11.52 21.88
#